data_AF-A0A9D4R126-F1
#
_entry.id   AF-A0A9D4R126-F1
#
_cell.length_a   1.000
_cell.length_b   1.000
_cell.length_c   1.000
_cell.angle_alpha   90.00
_cell.angle_beta   90.00
_cell.angle_gamma   90.00
#
_symmetry.space_group_name_H-M   'P 1'
#
loop_
_entity.id
_entity.type
_entity.pdbx_description
1 polymer ?
#
loop_
_entity_poly.entity_id
_entity_poly.type
_entity_poly.pdbx_seq_one_letter_code
_entity_poly.pdbx_strand_id
1 'polypeptide(L)' 'MNISFCKHTVFLSHDFHKCIIQHFANTVYHPTSTCRIGPKSDKNSLVDTELRVKGIERLRVVDAYVMPGVVSGNTNVATI' A
#
# COMPACT_ATOMS: atom_id res chain seq x y z
N MET A 1 -8.34 21.94 -8.33
CA MET A 1 -9.01 21.41 -7.12
C MET A 1 -10.22 22.28 -6.82
N ASN A 2 -11.44 21.80 -7.08
CA ASN A 2 -12.64 22.59 -6.83
C ASN A 2 -13.09 22.45 -5.37
N ILE A 3 -12.71 23.39 -4.52
CA ILE A 3 -13.03 23.35 -3.09
C ILE A 3 -14.51 23.65 -2.78
N SER A 4 -15.37 23.86 -3.78
CA SER A 4 -16.78 24.20 -3.58
C SER A 4 -17.54 23.18 -2.73
N PHE A 5 -17.19 21.89 -2.84
CA PHE A 5 -17.81 20.81 -2.07
C PHE A 5 -17.64 20.96 -0.56
N CYS A 6 -16.56 21.61 -0.11
CA CYS A 6 -16.20 21.72 1.31
C CYS A 6 -16.49 23.10 1.92
N LYS A 7 -17.16 24.00 1.19
CA LYS A 7 -17.50 25.37 1.65
C LYS A 7 -18.39 25.43 2.89
N HIS A 8 -19.06 24.33 3.23
CA HIS A 8 -19.89 24.20 4.42
C HIS A 8 -19.07 24.00 5.71
N THR A 9 -17.75 23.78 5.60
CA THR A 9 -16.83 23.64 6.74
C THR A 9 -15.97 24.90 6.91
N VAL A 10 -15.45 25.12 8.12
CA VAL A 10 -14.49 26.21 8.37
C VAL A 10 -13.17 25.87 7.69
N PHE A 11 -12.64 26.77 6.86
CA PHE A 11 -11.39 26.57 6.14
C PHE A 11 -10.24 26.16 7.08
N LEU A 12 -9.48 25.13 6.70
CA LEU A 12 -8.38 24.53 7.48
C LEU A 12 -8.76 23.89 8.83
N SER A 13 -10.06 23.75 9.13
CA SER A 13 -10.49 22.90 10.24
C SER A 13 -10.23 21.41 9.95
N HIS A 14 -10.33 20.59 11.00
CA HIS A 14 -10.29 19.13 10.86
C HIS A 14 -11.36 18.62 9.87
N ASP A 15 -12.58 19.16 9.95
CA ASP A 15 -13.69 18.78 9.07
C ASP A 15 -13.44 19.18 7.62
N PHE A 16 -12.83 20.35 7.39
CA PHE A 16 -12.38 20.77 6.06
C PHE A 16 -11.35 19.81 5.50
N HIS A 17 -10.32 19.44 6.27
CA HIS A 17 -9.31 18.48 5.82
C HIS A 17 -9.94 17.12 5.50
N LYS A 18 -10.85 16.62 6.34
CA LYS A 18 -11.58 15.38 6.07
C LYS A 18 -12.37 15.44 4.77
N CYS A 19 -13.10 16.52 4.53
CA CYS A 19 -13.87 16.73 3.30
C CYS A 19 -12.97 16.77 2.06
N ILE A 20 -11.86 17.53 2.11
CA ILE A 20 -10.91 17.62 1.00
C ILE A 20 -10.27 16.25 0.72
N ILE A 21 -9.86 15.52 1.75
CA ILE A 21 -9.28 14.17 1.60
C ILE A 21 -10.28 13.24 0.91
N GLN A 22 -11.56 13.24 1.31
CA GLN A 22 -12.58 12.38 0.70
C GLN A 22 -12.83 12.66 -0.80
N HIS A 23 -12.69 13.91 -1.24
CA HIS A 23 -12.96 14.30 -2.63
C HIS A 23 -11.72 14.30 -3.54
N PHE A 24 -10.52 14.44 -2.96
CA PHE A 24 -9.30 14.69 -3.73
C PHE A 24 -8.18 13.69 -3.48
N ALA A 25 -8.30 12.79 -2.49
CA ALA A 25 -7.31 11.73 -2.31
C ALA A 25 -7.27 10.83 -3.55
N ASN A 26 -6.06 10.57 -4.03
CA ASN A 26 -5.78 9.69 -5.14
C ASN A 26 -4.60 8.78 -4.76
N THR A 27 -4.44 7.69 -5.53
CA THR A 27 -3.24 6.88 -5.41
C THR A 27 -2.02 7.66 -5.87
N VAL A 28 -0.86 7.34 -5.29
CA VAL A 28 0.46 7.75 -5.79
C VAL A 28 1.14 6.61 -6.56
N TYR A 29 0.35 5.62 -7.01
CA TYR A 29 0.79 4.49 -7.83
C TYR A 29 1.79 3.55 -7.14
N HIS A 30 1.71 3.43 -5.81
CA HIS A 30 2.54 2.52 -5.01
C HIS A 30 1.73 1.36 -4.37
N PRO A 31 0.99 0.53 -5.12
CA PRO A 31 0.39 -0.67 -4.56
C PRO A 31 1.49 -1.68 -4.21
N THR A 32 1.43 -2.23 -2.99
CA THR A 32 2.43 -3.17 -2.47
C THR A 32 1.77 -4.19 -1.54
N SER A 33 2.56 -5.14 -1.05
CA SER A 33 2.24 -5.99 0.12
C SER A 33 1.09 -6.99 -0.03
N THR A 34 0.56 -7.21 -1.24
CA THR A 34 -0.52 -8.18 -1.51
C THR A 34 -0.05 -9.64 -1.48
N CYS A 35 1.25 -9.88 -1.68
CA CYS A 35 1.91 -11.19 -1.61
C CYS A 35 2.96 -11.22 -0.49
N ARG A 36 2.66 -10.59 0.66
CA ARG A 36 3.67 -10.31 1.69
C ARG A 36 4.51 -11.53 2.08
N ILE A 37 5.78 -11.26 2.31
CA ILE A 37 6.75 -12.20 2.87
C ILE A 37 6.40 -12.54 4.32
N GLY A 38 6.66 -13.78 4.73
CA GLY A 38 6.53 -14.20 6.12
C GLY A 38 7.10 -15.59 6.39
N PRO A 39 7.31 -15.97 7.66
CA PRO A 39 7.79 -17.30 8.00
C PRO A 39 6.78 -18.38 7.56
N LYS A 40 7.24 -19.62 7.40
CA LYS A 40 6.35 -20.73 6.96
C LYS A 40 5.13 -20.92 7.88
N SER A 41 5.27 -20.65 9.18
CA SER A 41 4.20 -20.72 10.17
C SER A 41 3.13 -19.64 10.03
N ASP A 42 3.43 -18.54 9.35
CA ASP A 42 2.50 -17.43 9.17
C ASP A 42 1.52 -17.72 8.04
N LYS A 43 0.27 -18.01 8.42
CA LYS A 43 -0.81 -18.35 7.47
C LYS A 43 -1.29 -17.18 6.61
N ASN A 44 -0.95 -15.95 7.00
CA ASN A 44 -1.39 -14.74 6.32
C ASN A 44 -0.34 -14.20 5.32
N SER A 45 0.76 -14.93 5.08
CA SER A 45 1.76 -14.60 4.06
C SER A 45 1.72 -15.60 2.93
N LEU A 46 1.89 -15.12 1.69
CA LEU A 46 1.81 -15.95 0.48
C LEU A 46 3.16 -16.50 0.05
N VAL A 47 4.25 -15.84 0.42
CA VAL A 47 5.61 -16.30 0.15
C VAL A 47 6.40 -16.50 1.44
N ASP A 48 7.35 -17.43 1.43
CA ASP A 48 8.29 -17.61 2.54
C ASP A 48 9.43 -16.58 2.53
N THR A 49 10.34 -16.62 3.51
CA THR A 49 11.48 -15.69 3.61
C THR A 49 12.46 -15.76 2.44
N GLU A 50 12.31 -16.77 1.58
CA GLU A 50 13.06 -16.97 0.36
C GLU A 50 12.24 -16.57 -0.88
N LEU A 51 11.12 -15.86 -0.71
CA LEU A 51 10.19 -15.42 -1.77
C LEU A 51 9.54 -16.57 -2.55
N ARG A 52 9.54 -17.79 -2.01
CA ARG A 52 8.91 -18.95 -2.67
C ARG A 52 7.43 -18.95 -2.35
N VAL A 53 6.60 -19.19 -3.37
CA VAL A 53 5.15 -19.30 -3.18
C VAL A 53 4.85 -20.53 -2.32
N LYS A 54 4.16 -20.33 -1.20
CA LYS A 54 3.85 -21.42 -0.29
C LYS A 54 2.90 -22.43 -0.96
N GLY A 55 3.31 -23.69 -0.97
CA GLY A 55 2.53 -24.78 -1.57
C GLY A 55 2.70 -24.95 -3.08
N ILE A 56 3.54 -24.14 -3.74
CA ILE A 56 3.83 -24.27 -5.18
C ILE A 56 5.34 -24.40 -5.38
N GLU A 57 5.75 -25.46 -6.07
CA GLU A 57 7.16 -25.68 -6.37
C GLU A 57 7.64 -24.81 -7.54
N ARG A 58 8.92 -24.42 -7.51
CA ARG A 58 9.61 -23.69 -8.58
C ARG A 58 8.94 -22.36 -8.99
N LEU A 59 8.17 -21.74 -8.08
CA LEU A 59 7.54 -20.43 -8.30
C LEU A 59 7.97 -19.44 -7.21
N ARG A 60 8.31 -18.22 -7.63
CA ARG A 60 8.65 -17.08 -6.75
C ARG A 60 7.92 -15.82 -7.20
N VAL A 61 7.67 -14.92 -6.25
CA VAL A 61 7.21 -13.55 -6.52
C VAL A 61 8.37 -12.61 -6.20
N VAL A 62 8.76 -11.76 -7.15
CA VAL A 62 9.93 -10.87 -7.01
C VAL A 62 9.56 -9.49 -7.52
N ASP A 63 8.61 -8.87 -6.82
CA ASP A 63 8.15 -7.50 -7.06
C ASP A 63 7.77 -6.83 -5.72
N ALA A 64 7.25 -5.61 -5.77
CA ALA A 64 6.85 -4.87 -4.57
C ALA A 64 5.71 -5.53 -3.76
N TYR A 65 5.04 -6.55 -4.30
CA TYR A 65 3.97 -7.23 -3.58
C TYR A 65 4.48 -8.08 -2.42
N VAL A 66 5.76 -8.45 -2.42
CA VAL A 66 6.34 -9.22 -1.31
C VAL A 66 6.69 -8.38 -0.08
N MET A 67 6.66 -7.05 -0.20
CA MET A 67 6.93 -6.17 0.94
C MET A 67 6.00 -6.53 2.12
N PRO A 68 6.51 -6.56 3.37
CA PRO A 68 5.67 -6.86 4.55
C PRO A 68 4.65 -5.75 4.87
N GLY A 69 4.89 -4.55 4.36
CA GLY A 69 4.04 -3.37 4.47
C GLY A 69 4.58 -2.25 3.58
N VAL A 70 3.82 -1.15 3.47
CA VAL A 70 4.25 0.03 2.68
C VAL A 70 5.52 0.63 3.29
N VAL A 71 6.55 0.79 2.47
CA VAL A 71 7.82 1.40 2.89
C VAL A 71 7.72 2.93 2.98
N SER A 72 8.53 3.54 3.85
CA SER A 72 8.66 5.00 3.95
C SER A 72 9.58 5.54 2.86
N GLY A 73 9.07 5.61 1.63
CA GLY A 73 9.80 6.13 0.47
C GLY A 73 9.07 5.87 -0.85
N ASN A 74 9.70 6.28 -1.95
CA ASN A 74 9.24 5.87 -3.28
C ASN A 74 9.49 4.37 -3.46
N THR A 75 8.45 3.60 -3.79
CA THR A 75 8.55 2.13 -3.89
C THR A 75 9.47 1.68 -5.01
N ASN A 76 9.77 2.54 -5.98
CA ASN A 76 10.74 2.26 -7.03
C ASN A 76 12.12 1.90 -6.45
N VAL A 77 12.60 2.68 -5.47
CA VAL A 77 13.92 2.47 -4.84
C VAL A 77 13.97 1.19 -4.02
N ALA A 78 12.84 0.78 -3.44
CA ALA A 78 12.77 -0.45 -2.65
C ALA A 78 12.53 -1.71 -3.52
N THR A 79 12.24 -1.53 -4.80
CA THR A 79 11.87 -2.63 -5.73
C THR A 79 13.02 -3.00 -6.68
N ILE A 80 13.79 -2.01 -7.14
CA ILE A 80 14.93 -2.17 -8.06
C ILE A 80 16.22 -2.32 -7.26
#